data_AF-A0A5D6WBI7-F1
#
_entry.id   AF-A0A5D6WBI7-F1
#
_cell.length_a   1.000
_cell.length_b   1.000
_cell.length_c   1.000
_cell.angle_alpha   90.00
_cell.angle_beta   90.00
_cell.angle_gamma   90.00
#
_symmetry.space_group_name_H-M   'P 1'
#
loop_
_entity.id
_entity.type
_entity.pdbx_description
1 polymer ?
#
loop_
_entity_poly.entity_id
_entity_poly.type
_entity_poly.pdbx_seq_one_letter_code
_entity_poly.pdbx_strand_id
1 'polypeptide(L)'
;MFFVGAPSAPVIEVQHRFVRNMIVTILLLVLIMGVLATGIITKQMKRILEVQKTLAAIAGGDLSGKDIVLSGQDEIAELGHNTNTMKKAMKAIMEKIASSAEQVAGGAKNISDSSMVLSQGAAQQASSVEELSASIAEISSQTKSNANNAERANGITVITRENAEAGNEDMLRMLRAMEEINASSDDISKIIKVIDEIAFQTNILALNAAVEAARAGQHGKGFAVVAEEVRNLAARSAKAAKETTEMIENSIAKVDNGQASAKQAAEKLKTIVENVSEVADLVESIAKASKEQSLAIEQINQGVLQVSQVVQANSATSEQSASASEELSRQAELLSNEVRKFKI
;
A
#
# COMPACT_ATOMS: atom_id res chain seq x y z
N MET A 1 -81.95 -88.39 98.77
CA MET A 1 -83.30 -88.24 98.17
C MET A 1 -83.25 -87.00 97.28
N PHE A 2 -83.83 -87.10 96.09
CA PHE A 2 -83.87 -86.13 94.98
C PHE A 2 -82.77 -86.22 93.91
N PHE A 3 -83.08 -87.06 92.92
CA PHE A 3 -82.71 -86.96 91.52
C PHE A 3 -82.95 -85.56 90.95
N VAL A 4 -81.98 -84.99 90.21
CA VAL A 4 -82.15 -84.24 88.95
C VAL A 4 -80.77 -84.30 88.24
N GLY A 5 -80.53 -85.20 87.28
CA GLY A 5 -80.82 -84.97 85.87
C GLY A 5 -79.52 -84.69 85.11
N ALA A 6 -78.90 -85.75 84.56
CA ALA A 6 -77.79 -85.59 83.61
C ALA A 6 -78.26 -84.72 82.43
N PRO A 7 -77.50 -83.69 82.01
CA PRO A 7 -77.81 -83.02 80.75
C PRO A 7 -77.72 -84.05 79.64
N SER A 8 -78.82 -84.15 78.91
CA SER A 8 -79.00 -85.07 77.80
C SER A 8 -77.87 -84.93 76.77
N ALA A 9 -77.51 -86.05 76.15
CA ALA A 9 -76.52 -86.16 75.07
C ALA A 9 -76.59 -85.11 73.92
N PRO A 10 -77.68 -84.34 73.66
CA PRO A 10 -77.69 -83.33 72.60
C PRO A 10 -76.86 -82.06 72.87
N VAL A 11 -76.55 -81.69 74.13
CA VAL A 11 -75.96 -80.36 74.43
C VAL A 11 -74.44 -80.31 74.15
N ILE A 12 -73.73 -81.41 74.44
CA ILE A 12 -72.28 -81.54 74.18
C ILE A 12 -72.01 -81.65 72.67
N GLU A 13 -72.87 -82.35 71.92
CA GLU A 13 -72.77 -82.42 70.46
C GLU A 13 -72.99 -81.05 69.77
N VAL A 14 -73.91 -80.22 70.27
CA VAL A 14 -74.15 -78.89 69.72
C VAL A 14 -72.96 -77.96 69.97
N GLN A 15 -72.34 -78.01 71.16
CA GLN A 15 -71.10 -77.27 71.43
C GLN A 15 -69.93 -77.73 70.55
N HIS A 16 -69.71 -79.04 70.40
CA HIS A 16 -68.65 -79.54 69.51
C HIS A 16 -68.90 -79.20 68.03
N ARG A 17 -70.16 -79.24 67.55
CA ARG A 17 -70.51 -78.79 66.20
C ARG A 17 -70.29 -77.29 66.01
N PHE A 18 -70.61 -76.47 67.02
CA PHE A 18 -70.39 -75.02 66.97
C PHE A 18 -68.89 -74.67 66.94
N VAL A 19 -68.09 -75.26 67.83
CA VAL A 19 -66.63 -75.04 67.87
C VAL A 19 -65.95 -75.57 66.61
N ARG A 20 -66.35 -76.73 66.09
CA ARG A 20 -65.83 -77.28 64.82
C ARG A 20 -66.15 -76.39 63.64
N ASN A 21 -67.39 -75.91 63.52
CA ASN A 21 -67.78 -75.02 62.42
C ASN A 21 -67.05 -73.67 62.51
N MET A 22 -66.81 -73.15 63.73
CA MET A 22 -66.02 -71.95 63.97
C MET A 22 -64.53 -72.10 63.59
N ILE A 23 -63.92 -73.25 63.90
CA ILE A 23 -62.54 -73.53 63.50
C ILE A 23 -62.42 -73.65 61.97
N VAL A 24 -63.37 -74.33 61.32
CA VAL A 24 -63.38 -74.50 59.86
C VAL A 24 -63.57 -73.16 59.13
N THR A 25 -64.45 -72.28 59.61
CA THR A 25 -64.62 -70.94 59.01
C THR A 25 -63.38 -70.06 59.20
N ILE A 26 -62.72 -70.11 60.36
CA ILE A 26 -61.45 -69.41 60.58
C ILE A 26 -60.37 -69.94 59.63
N LEU A 27 -60.23 -71.26 59.49
CA LEU A 27 -59.26 -71.86 58.57
C LEU A 27 -59.53 -71.48 57.11
N LEU A 28 -60.79 -71.45 56.69
CA LEU A 28 -61.17 -71.00 55.35
C LEU A 28 -60.89 -69.51 55.12
N LEU A 29 -61.16 -68.65 56.11
CA LEU A 29 -60.83 -67.22 56.03
C LEU A 29 -59.33 -66.97 55.97
N VAL A 30 -58.53 -67.73 56.73
CA VAL A 30 -57.06 -67.68 56.68
C VAL A 30 -56.55 -68.14 55.32
N LEU A 31 -57.11 -69.22 54.77
CA LEU A 31 -56.76 -69.70 53.43
C LEU A 31 -57.08 -68.67 52.35
N ILE A 32 -58.28 -68.07 52.39
CA ILE A 32 -58.71 -67.03 51.46
C ILE A 32 -57.84 -65.78 51.59
N MET A 33 -57.56 -65.31 52.81
CA MET A 33 -56.62 -64.20 53.04
C MET A 33 -55.22 -64.53 52.54
N GLY A 34 -54.74 -65.76 52.71
CA GLY A 34 -53.45 -66.21 52.19
C GLY A 34 -53.37 -66.17 50.66
N VAL A 35 -54.41 -66.65 49.98
CA VAL A 35 -54.51 -66.61 48.49
C VAL A 35 -54.59 -65.17 47.99
N LEU A 36 -55.42 -64.32 48.62
CA LEU A 36 -55.53 -62.89 48.29
C LEU A 36 -54.21 -62.15 48.52
N ALA A 37 -53.56 -62.37 49.68
CA ALA A 37 -52.26 -61.78 49.99
C ALA A 37 -51.18 -62.23 48.99
N THR A 38 -51.15 -63.52 48.64
CA THR A 38 -50.23 -64.05 47.62
C THR A 38 -50.48 -63.43 46.24
N GLY A 39 -51.75 -63.24 45.86
CA GLY A 39 -52.13 -62.57 44.61
C GLY A 39 -51.71 -61.09 44.57
N ILE A 40 -51.89 -60.36 45.69
CA ILE A 40 -51.47 -58.96 45.80
C ILE A 40 -49.94 -58.84 45.76
N ILE A 41 -49.22 -59.67 46.55
CA ILE A 41 -47.75 -59.67 46.61
C ILE A 41 -47.15 -60.03 45.24
N THR A 42 -47.64 -61.08 44.58
CA THR A 42 -47.13 -61.47 43.24
C THR A 42 -47.43 -60.41 42.18
N LYS A 43 -48.59 -59.74 42.24
CA LYS A 43 -48.91 -58.61 41.36
C LYS A 43 -47.96 -57.42 41.61
N GLN A 44 -47.69 -57.06 42.86
CA GLN A 44 -46.75 -55.99 43.20
C GLN A 44 -45.31 -56.36 42.80
N MET A 45 -44.88 -57.60 43.04
CA MET A 45 -43.55 -58.11 42.68
C MET A 45 -43.31 -58.02 41.17
N LYS A 46 -44.32 -58.34 40.35
CA LYS A 46 -44.23 -58.19 38.88
C LYS A 46 -44.04 -56.74 38.45
N ARG A 47 -44.73 -55.80 39.09
CA ARG A 47 -44.59 -54.36 38.81
C ARG A 47 -43.19 -53.85 39.18
N ILE A 48 -42.66 -54.28 40.32
CA ILE A 48 -41.28 -53.95 40.74
C ILE A 48 -40.25 -54.56 39.77
N LEU A 49 -40.46 -55.80 39.32
CA LEU A 49 -39.58 -56.45 38.34
C LEU A 49 -39.54 -55.69 37.01
N GLU A 50 -40.67 -55.10 36.58
CA GLU A 50 -40.75 -54.29 35.36
C GLU A 50 -39.95 -52.98 35.49
N VAL A 51 -40.06 -52.31 36.63
CA VAL A 51 -39.21 -51.16 36.98
C VAL A 51 -37.74 -51.55 37.02
N GLN A 52 -37.39 -52.66 37.69
CA GLN A 52 -36.01 -53.16 37.78
C GLN A 52 -35.41 -53.45 36.40
N LYS A 53 -36.17 -54.11 35.51
CA LYS A 53 -35.72 -54.39 34.13
C LYS A 53 -35.45 -53.11 33.36
N THR A 54 -36.30 -52.10 33.53
CA THR A 54 -36.14 -50.80 32.86
C THR A 54 -34.93 -50.06 33.40
N LEU A 55 -34.72 -50.05 34.72
CA LEU A 55 -33.51 -49.49 35.34
C LEU A 55 -32.24 -50.22 34.91
N ALA A 56 -32.27 -51.55 34.79
CA ALA A 56 -31.16 -52.34 34.28
C ALA A 56 -30.85 -52.01 32.81
N ALA A 57 -31.89 -51.80 31.99
CA ALA A 57 -31.72 -51.34 30.61
C ALA A 57 -31.09 -49.93 30.56
N ILE A 58 -31.58 -48.98 31.36
CA ILE A 58 -31.03 -47.62 31.48
C ILE A 58 -29.56 -47.67 31.92
N ALA A 59 -29.23 -48.49 32.93
CA ALA A 59 -27.85 -48.67 33.40
C ALA A 59 -26.93 -49.30 32.35
N GLY A 60 -27.48 -50.16 31.47
CA GLY A 60 -26.79 -50.70 30.31
C GLY A 60 -26.75 -49.76 29.10
N GLY A 61 -27.28 -48.54 29.22
CA GLY A 61 -27.32 -47.54 28.15
C GLY A 61 -28.49 -47.67 27.18
N ASP A 62 -29.41 -48.61 27.34
CA ASP A 62 -30.60 -48.73 26.48
C ASP A 62 -31.75 -47.84 26.97
N LEU A 63 -31.92 -46.71 26.30
CA LEU A 63 -32.98 -45.72 26.52
C LEU A 63 -34.13 -45.86 25.51
N SER A 64 -34.03 -46.79 24.55
CA SER A 64 -35.00 -47.01 23.47
C SER A 64 -36.22 -47.84 23.88
N GLY A 65 -36.16 -48.46 25.08
CA GLY A 65 -37.23 -49.30 25.62
C GLY A 65 -38.56 -48.56 25.83
N LYS A 66 -39.67 -49.30 25.83
CA LYS A 66 -41.02 -48.76 26.08
C LYS A 66 -41.13 -48.17 27.50
N ASP A 67 -42.07 -47.24 27.67
CA ASP A 67 -42.41 -46.69 28.99
C ASP A 67 -43.09 -47.76 29.85
N ILE A 68 -42.80 -47.74 31.15
CA ILE A 68 -43.46 -48.57 32.15
C ILE A 68 -44.91 -48.07 32.29
N VAL A 69 -45.89 -48.94 32.13
CA VAL A 69 -47.31 -48.58 32.28
C VAL A 69 -47.89 -49.29 33.50
N LEU A 70 -47.86 -48.60 34.64
CA LEU A 70 -48.44 -49.09 35.89
C LEU A 70 -49.74 -48.34 36.19
N SER A 71 -50.82 -49.07 36.48
CA SER A 71 -52.07 -48.49 36.96
C SER A 71 -52.11 -48.43 38.49
N GLY A 72 -52.51 -47.30 39.05
CA GLY A 72 -52.64 -47.08 40.50
C GLY A 72 -52.10 -45.72 40.94
N GLN A 73 -52.34 -45.35 42.20
CA GLN A 73 -51.75 -44.17 42.86
C GLN A 73 -50.85 -44.58 44.03
N ASP A 74 -50.33 -45.80 44.01
CA ASP A 74 -49.40 -46.32 45.01
C ASP A 74 -47.95 -45.97 44.67
N GLU A 75 -47.05 -46.16 45.63
CA GLU A 75 -45.64 -45.79 45.57
C GLU A 75 -44.90 -46.51 44.41
N ILE A 76 -45.38 -47.70 44.02
CA ILE A 76 -44.80 -48.47 42.90
C ILE A 76 -45.20 -47.83 41.56
N ALA A 77 -46.44 -47.34 41.42
CA ALA A 77 -46.86 -46.60 40.24
C ALA A 77 -46.06 -45.29 40.10
N GLU A 78 -45.90 -44.56 41.22
CA GLU A 78 -45.09 -43.34 41.26
C GLU A 78 -43.63 -43.61 40.88
N LEU A 79 -43.02 -44.68 41.40
CA LEU A 79 -41.67 -45.10 41.03
C LEU A 79 -41.55 -45.41 39.52
N GLY A 80 -42.54 -46.07 38.93
CA GLY A 80 -42.59 -46.32 37.48
C GLY A 80 -42.67 -45.02 36.67
N HIS A 81 -43.52 -44.08 37.09
CA HIS A 81 -43.62 -42.76 36.46
C HIS A 81 -42.31 -41.97 36.57
N ASN A 82 -41.69 -41.92 37.75
CA ASN A 82 -40.41 -41.24 37.97
C ASN A 82 -39.28 -41.88 37.14
N THR A 83 -39.27 -43.22 37.01
CA THR A 83 -38.32 -43.95 36.15
C THR A 83 -38.49 -43.57 34.67
N ASN A 84 -39.72 -43.46 34.18
CA ASN A 84 -39.99 -43.00 32.81
C ASN A 84 -39.53 -41.55 32.60
N THR A 85 -39.79 -40.66 33.57
CA THR A 85 -39.33 -39.26 33.52
C THR A 85 -37.80 -39.19 33.47
N MET A 86 -37.12 -39.96 34.31
CA MET A 86 -35.65 -40.07 34.30
C MET A 86 -35.12 -40.57 32.96
N LYS A 87 -35.70 -41.66 32.41
CA LYS A 87 -35.32 -42.20 31.10
C LYS A 87 -35.47 -41.16 30.00
N LYS A 88 -36.61 -40.45 29.95
CA LYS A 88 -36.89 -39.38 28.97
C LYS A 88 -35.89 -38.23 29.10
N ALA A 89 -35.60 -37.79 30.32
CA ALA A 89 -34.62 -36.73 30.57
C ALA A 89 -33.20 -37.14 30.13
N MET A 90 -32.77 -38.37 30.46
CA MET A 90 -31.48 -38.90 30.01
C MET A 90 -31.40 -39.00 28.49
N LYS A 91 -32.46 -39.51 27.84
CA LYS A 91 -32.53 -39.59 26.38
C LYS A 91 -32.41 -38.22 25.73
N ALA A 92 -33.18 -37.24 26.21
CA ALA A 92 -33.14 -35.87 25.70
C ALA A 92 -31.76 -35.20 25.90
N ILE A 93 -31.08 -35.47 27.02
CA ILE A 93 -29.72 -34.99 27.27
C ILE A 93 -28.74 -35.62 26.27
N MET A 94 -28.81 -36.94 26.05
CA MET A 94 -27.94 -37.65 25.11
C MET A 94 -28.15 -37.19 23.66
N GLU A 95 -29.41 -37.01 23.23
CA GLU A 95 -29.75 -36.44 21.91
C GLU A 95 -29.16 -35.03 21.76
N LYS A 96 -29.25 -34.19 22.81
CA LYS A 96 -28.68 -32.84 22.81
C LYS A 96 -27.15 -32.86 22.74
N ILE A 97 -26.49 -33.75 23.48
CA ILE A 97 -25.02 -33.90 23.44
C ILE A 97 -24.58 -34.37 22.06
N ALA A 98 -25.26 -35.36 21.45
CA ALA A 98 -24.95 -35.81 20.10
C ALA A 98 -25.05 -34.68 19.08
N SER A 99 -26.13 -33.90 19.13
CA SER A 99 -26.31 -32.75 18.24
C SER A 99 -25.26 -31.67 18.47
N SER A 100 -24.92 -31.36 19.73
CA SER A 100 -23.85 -30.40 20.05
C SER A 100 -22.48 -30.88 19.58
N ALA A 101 -22.17 -32.17 19.72
CA ALA A 101 -20.92 -32.75 19.22
C ALA A 101 -20.83 -32.66 17.68
N GLU A 102 -21.91 -32.98 16.96
CA GLU A 102 -21.96 -32.82 15.51
C GLU A 102 -21.76 -31.35 15.07
N GLN A 103 -22.38 -30.40 15.78
CA GLN A 103 -22.18 -28.97 15.53
C GLN A 103 -20.73 -28.52 15.80
N VAL A 104 -20.10 -29.01 16.88
CA VAL A 104 -18.69 -28.71 17.18
C VAL A 104 -17.77 -29.29 16.11
N ALA A 105 -18.01 -30.53 15.66
CA ALA A 105 -17.22 -31.14 14.58
C ALA A 105 -17.36 -30.37 13.27
N GLY A 106 -18.58 -29.97 12.90
CA GLY A 106 -18.83 -29.13 11.72
C GLY A 106 -18.16 -27.75 11.82
N GLY A 107 -18.28 -27.10 12.98
CA GLY A 107 -17.63 -25.81 13.25
C GLY A 107 -16.10 -25.89 13.20
N ALA A 108 -15.52 -26.93 13.79
CA ALA A 108 -14.09 -27.19 13.76
C ALA A 108 -13.59 -27.41 12.32
N LYS A 109 -14.30 -28.19 11.50
CA LYS A 109 -13.98 -28.35 10.08
C LYS A 109 -13.95 -27.02 9.34
N ASN A 110 -14.96 -26.16 9.55
CA ASN A 110 -15.02 -24.85 8.92
C ASN A 110 -13.86 -23.92 9.34
N ILE A 111 -13.47 -23.95 10.62
CA ILE A 111 -12.31 -23.17 11.11
C ILE A 111 -11.02 -23.70 10.48
N SER A 112 -10.85 -25.02 10.39
CA SER A 112 -9.70 -25.63 9.71
C SER A 112 -9.59 -25.22 8.25
N ASP A 113 -10.70 -25.29 7.50
CA ASP A 113 -10.75 -24.89 6.09
C ASP A 113 -10.44 -23.39 5.92
N SER A 114 -11.01 -22.55 6.79
CA SER A 114 -10.72 -21.10 6.81
C SER A 114 -9.27 -20.81 7.16
N SER A 115 -8.67 -21.59 8.06
CA SER A 115 -7.26 -21.46 8.43
C SER A 115 -6.36 -21.79 7.25
N MET A 116 -6.64 -22.86 6.50
CA MET A 116 -5.87 -23.19 5.28
C MET A 116 -5.92 -22.05 4.25
N VAL A 117 -7.10 -21.47 4.01
CA VAL A 117 -7.25 -20.32 3.11
C VAL A 117 -6.47 -19.11 3.62
N LEU A 118 -6.52 -18.82 4.93
CA LEU A 118 -5.75 -17.74 5.54
C LEU A 118 -4.24 -17.96 5.40
N SER A 119 -3.76 -19.19 5.57
CA SER A 119 -2.35 -19.55 5.40
C SER A 119 -1.89 -19.31 3.96
N GLN A 120 -2.68 -19.76 2.98
CA GLN A 120 -2.40 -19.56 1.57
C GLN A 120 -2.40 -18.06 1.20
N GLY A 121 -3.39 -17.31 1.71
CA GLY A 121 -3.45 -15.86 1.54
C GLY A 121 -2.24 -15.14 2.15
N ALA A 122 -1.81 -15.54 3.36
CA ALA A 122 -0.62 -15.00 4.00
C ALA A 122 0.66 -15.31 3.20
N ALA A 123 0.81 -16.53 2.67
CA ALA A 123 1.95 -16.88 1.83
C ALA A 123 2.00 -16.05 0.53
N GLN A 124 0.86 -15.82 -0.11
CA GLN A 124 0.78 -14.98 -1.30
C GLN A 124 1.11 -13.51 -0.97
N GLN A 125 0.57 -13.00 0.14
CA GLN A 125 0.88 -11.64 0.62
C GLN A 125 2.37 -11.49 0.95
N ALA A 126 3.01 -12.50 1.53
CA ALA A 126 4.45 -12.48 1.82
C ALA A 126 5.28 -12.26 0.55
N SER A 127 4.96 -13.00 -0.53
CA SER A 127 5.61 -12.81 -1.83
C SER A 127 5.38 -11.41 -2.40
N SER A 128 4.16 -10.86 -2.30
CA SER A 128 3.88 -9.49 -2.74
C SER A 128 4.63 -8.44 -1.90
N VAL A 129 4.80 -8.66 -0.60
CA VAL A 129 5.57 -7.78 0.29
C VAL A 129 7.06 -7.79 -0.09
N GLU A 130 7.62 -8.95 -0.45
CA GLU A 130 9.00 -9.04 -0.94
C GLU A 130 9.20 -8.26 -2.26
N GLU A 131 8.30 -8.43 -3.22
CA GLU A 131 8.35 -7.72 -4.51
C GLU A 131 8.18 -6.19 -4.33
N LEU A 132 7.27 -5.78 -3.45
CA LEU A 132 7.10 -4.37 -3.08
C LEU A 132 8.35 -3.81 -2.41
N SER A 133 8.98 -4.59 -1.51
CA SER A 133 10.22 -4.17 -0.83
C SER A 133 11.36 -3.98 -1.84
N ALA A 134 11.50 -4.88 -2.81
CA ALA A 134 12.47 -4.75 -3.90
C ALA A 134 12.19 -3.50 -4.76
N SER A 135 10.94 -3.28 -5.14
CA SER A 135 10.50 -2.12 -5.92
C SER A 135 10.76 -0.81 -5.16
N ILE A 136 10.50 -0.77 -3.85
CA ILE A 136 10.78 0.39 -2.99
C ILE A 136 12.28 0.66 -2.92
N ALA A 137 13.12 -0.37 -2.81
CA ALA A 137 14.57 -0.22 -2.79
C ALA A 137 15.11 0.36 -4.12
N GLU A 138 14.58 -0.12 -5.25
CA GLU A 138 14.92 0.41 -6.57
C GLU A 138 14.50 1.87 -6.73
N ILE A 139 13.24 2.21 -6.38
CA ILE A 139 12.73 3.58 -6.43
C ILE A 139 13.56 4.49 -5.52
N SER A 140 13.89 4.04 -4.30
CA SER A 140 14.75 4.79 -3.37
C SER A 140 16.11 5.12 -3.97
N SER A 141 16.76 4.12 -4.58
CA SER A 141 18.04 4.30 -5.28
C SER A 141 17.92 5.30 -6.44
N GLN A 142 16.87 5.17 -7.25
CA GLN A 142 16.64 6.07 -8.39
C GLN A 142 16.34 7.51 -7.94
N THR A 143 15.54 7.69 -6.90
CA THR A 143 15.25 9.01 -6.31
C THR A 143 16.53 9.65 -5.76
N LYS A 144 17.40 8.86 -5.11
CA LYS A 144 18.70 9.36 -4.63
C LYS A 144 19.62 9.76 -5.78
N SER A 145 19.64 8.97 -6.85
CA SER A 145 20.38 9.29 -8.09
C SER A 145 19.86 10.58 -8.73
N ASN A 146 18.54 10.77 -8.81
CA ASN A 146 17.92 11.99 -9.34
C ASN A 146 18.31 13.23 -8.52
N ALA A 147 18.30 13.15 -7.18
CA ALA A 147 18.73 14.25 -6.32
C ALA A 147 20.20 14.63 -6.56
N ASN A 148 21.10 13.64 -6.65
CA ASN A 148 22.52 13.89 -6.92
C ASN A 148 22.75 14.46 -8.33
N ASN A 149 22.01 13.96 -9.33
CA ASN A 149 22.09 14.46 -10.70
C ASN A 149 21.57 15.90 -10.81
N ALA A 150 20.51 16.24 -10.09
CA ALA A 150 20.00 17.60 -10.00
C ALA A 150 21.03 18.53 -9.35
N GLU A 151 21.65 18.13 -8.24
CA GLU A 151 22.71 18.93 -7.61
C GLU A 151 23.90 19.17 -8.56
N ARG A 152 24.33 18.13 -9.29
CA ARG A 152 25.40 18.24 -10.28
C ARG A 152 25.00 19.14 -11.46
N ALA A 153 23.76 19.02 -11.96
CA ALA A 153 23.24 19.87 -13.02
C ALA A 153 23.20 21.33 -12.57
N ASN A 154 22.78 21.61 -11.33
CA ASN A 154 22.78 22.96 -10.76
C ASN A 154 24.18 23.57 -10.75
N GLY A 155 25.20 22.79 -10.35
CA GLY A 155 26.60 23.23 -10.40
C GLY A 155 27.07 23.61 -11.82
N ILE A 156 26.70 22.81 -12.82
CA ILE A 156 27.02 23.10 -14.24
C ILE A 156 26.29 24.37 -14.71
N THR A 157 25.03 24.55 -14.31
CA THR A 157 24.22 25.72 -14.65
C THR A 157 24.83 27.01 -14.09
N VAL A 158 25.32 26.98 -12.84
CA VAL A 158 26.02 28.13 -12.22
C VAL A 158 27.27 28.50 -13.01
N ILE A 159 28.14 27.53 -13.32
CA ILE A 159 29.36 27.77 -14.11
C ILE A 159 29.03 28.28 -15.52
N THR A 160 27.97 27.75 -16.13
CA THR A 160 27.51 28.18 -17.46
C THR A 160 27.02 29.63 -17.43
N ARG A 161 26.32 30.03 -16.37
CA ARG A 161 25.86 31.41 -16.17
C ARG A 161 27.04 32.37 -16.07
N GLU A 162 28.03 32.04 -15.23
CA GLU A 162 29.24 32.84 -15.05
C GLU A 162 30.00 33.02 -16.37
N ASN A 163 30.14 31.96 -17.17
CA ASN A 163 30.79 32.04 -18.49
C ASN A 163 30.01 32.90 -19.49
N ALA A 164 28.67 32.83 -19.47
CA ALA A 164 27.83 33.66 -20.34
C ALA A 164 27.85 35.14 -19.93
N GLU A 165 27.88 35.43 -18.63
CA GLU A 165 28.06 36.78 -18.08
C GLU A 165 29.42 37.36 -18.48
N ALA A 166 30.50 36.60 -18.30
CA ALA A 166 31.85 37.00 -18.74
C ALA A 166 31.92 37.23 -20.26
N GLY A 167 31.30 36.36 -21.06
CA GLY A 167 31.20 36.55 -22.51
C GLY A 167 30.45 37.83 -22.89
N ASN A 168 29.41 38.20 -22.14
CA ASN A 168 28.68 39.44 -22.36
C ASN A 168 29.55 40.67 -22.03
N GLU A 169 30.35 40.62 -20.95
CA GLU A 169 31.34 41.67 -20.66
C GLU A 169 32.38 41.82 -21.77
N ASP A 170 32.86 40.71 -22.34
CA ASP A 170 33.80 40.71 -23.46
C ASP A 170 33.19 41.37 -24.70
N MET A 171 31.91 41.12 -24.99
CA MET A 171 31.18 41.79 -26.08
C MET A 171 31.02 43.29 -25.83
N LEU A 172 30.76 43.71 -24.58
CA LEU A 172 30.72 45.13 -24.24
C LEU A 172 32.08 45.82 -24.38
N ARG A 173 33.19 45.11 -24.15
CA ARG A 173 34.54 45.63 -24.45
C ARG A 173 34.79 45.72 -25.95
N MET A 174 34.36 44.72 -26.72
CA MET A 174 34.48 44.73 -28.18
C MET A 174 33.68 45.87 -28.83
N LEU A 175 32.46 46.14 -28.34
CA LEU A 175 31.64 47.26 -28.80
C LEU A 175 32.33 48.61 -28.57
N ARG A 176 32.95 48.81 -27.41
CA ARG A 176 33.74 50.02 -27.11
C ARG A 176 34.94 50.16 -28.04
N ALA A 177 35.68 49.08 -28.28
CA ALA A 177 36.81 49.11 -29.21
C ALA A 177 36.38 49.44 -30.65
N MET A 178 35.24 48.93 -31.11
CA MET A 178 34.69 49.28 -32.43
C MET A 178 34.29 50.75 -32.50
N GLU A 179 33.70 51.31 -31.44
CA GLU A 179 33.37 52.73 -31.35
C GLU A 179 34.62 53.62 -31.40
N GLU A 180 35.70 53.25 -30.71
CA GLU A 180 37.00 53.92 -30.78
C GLU A 180 37.62 53.85 -32.19
N ILE A 181 37.55 52.69 -32.86
CA ILE A 181 38.03 52.54 -34.26
C ILE A 181 37.22 53.43 -35.21
N ASN A 182 35.91 53.52 -35.01
CA ASN A 182 35.02 54.33 -35.85
C ASN A 182 35.36 55.83 -35.69
N ALA A 183 35.51 56.29 -34.44
CA ALA A 183 35.95 57.65 -34.13
C ALA A 183 37.32 57.97 -34.75
N SER A 184 38.29 57.07 -34.62
CA SER A 184 39.60 57.24 -35.24
C SER A 184 39.53 57.28 -36.77
N SER A 185 38.64 56.50 -37.38
CA SER A 185 38.46 56.47 -38.84
C SER A 185 37.85 57.77 -39.36
N ASP A 186 36.88 58.33 -38.63
CA ASP A 186 36.28 59.64 -38.93
C ASP A 186 37.32 60.78 -38.84
N ASP A 187 38.19 60.75 -37.83
CA ASP A 187 39.27 61.72 -37.72
C ASP A 187 40.30 61.61 -38.85
N ILE A 188 40.66 60.39 -39.26
CA ILE A 188 41.51 60.19 -40.45
C ILE A 188 40.81 60.73 -41.71
N SER A 189 39.50 60.48 -41.87
CA SER A 189 38.72 61.01 -42.99
C SER A 189 38.78 62.54 -43.09
N LYS A 190 38.65 63.24 -41.95
CA LYS A 190 38.81 64.71 -41.88
C LYS A 190 40.21 65.15 -42.30
N ILE A 191 41.26 64.44 -41.88
CA ILE A 191 42.65 64.75 -42.26
C ILE A 191 42.87 64.56 -43.77
N ILE A 192 42.38 63.46 -44.34
CA ILE A 192 42.49 63.19 -45.78
C ILE A 192 41.75 64.25 -46.60
N LYS A 193 40.60 64.73 -46.12
CA LYS A 193 39.88 65.84 -46.75
C LYS A 193 40.69 67.14 -46.79
N VAL A 194 41.40 67.47 -45.70
CA VAL A 194 42.33 68.62 -45.68
C VAL A 194 43.49 68.40 -46.65
N ILE A 195 44.01 67.17 -46.78
CA ILE A 195 45.07 66.86 -47.76
C ILE A 195 44.58 67.04 -49.20
N ASP A 196 43.35 66.63 -49.51
CA ASP A 196 42.73 66.85 -50.83
C ASP A 196 42.56 68.36 -51.12
N GLU A 197 42.14 69.14 -50.13
CA GLU A 197 42.07 70.60 -50.21
C GLU A 197 43.45 71.24 -50.46
N ILE A 198 44.50 70.78 -49.77
CA ILE A 198 45.88 71.24 -49.99
C ILE A 198 46.36 70.88 -51.39
N ALA A 199 46.08 69.65 -51.85
CA ALA A 199 46.44 69.21 -53.20
C ALA A 199 45.75 70.07 -54.27
N PHE A 200 44.46 70.39 -54.07
CA PHE A 200 43.71 71.29 -54.94
C PHE A 200 44.30 72.71 -54.96
N GLN A 201 44.58 73.29 -53.78
CA GLN A 201 45.21 74.61 -53.68
C GLN A 201 46.59 74.64 -54.37
N THR A 202 47.39 73.59 -54.17
CA THR A 202 48.71 73.44 -54.80
C THR A 202 48.60 73.35 -56.33
N ASN A 203 47.59 72.64 -56.84
CA ASN A 203 47.29 72.55 -58.27
C ASN A 203 46.95 73.93 -58.87
N ILE A 204 46.15 74.75 -58.16
CA ILE A 204 45.81 76.12 -58.58
C ILE A 204 47.05 77.04 -58.52
N LEU A 205 47.86 76.94 -57.48
CA LEU A 205 49.12 77.69 -57.36
C LEU A 205 50.10 77.35 -58.50
N ALA A 206 50.25 76.06 -58.82
CA ALA A 206 51.09 75.59 -59.90
C ALA A 206 50.59 76.07 -61.26
N LEU A 207 49.27 76.05 -61.49
CA LEU A 207 48.66 76.60 -62.70
C LEU A 207 48.95 78.10 -62.85
N ASN A 208 48.78 78.87 -61.78
CA ASN A 208 49.10 80.31 -61.79
C ASN A 208 50.59 80.56 -62.07
N ALA A 209 51.48 79.77 -61.48
CA ALA A 209 52.92 79.84 -61.74
C ALA A 209 53.27 79.48 -63.19
N ALA A 210 52.63 78.46 -63.77
CA ALA A 210 52.81 78.08 -65.18
C ALA A 210 52.36 79.21 -66.14
N VAL A 211 51.24 79.87 -65.83
CA VAL A 211 50.74 81.03 -66.59
C VAL A 211 51.72 82.20 -66.52
N GLU A 212 52.23 82.54 -65.34
CA GLU A 212 53.17 83.67 -65.18
C GLU A 212 54.55 83.35 -65.80
N ALA A 213 54.98 82.09 -65.74
CA ALA A 213 56.18 81.61 -66.43
C ALA A 213 56.06 81.70 -67.96
N ALA A 214 54.87 81.39 -68.51
CA ALA A 214 54.59 81.58 -69.94
C ALA A 214 54.61 83.08 -70.32
N ARG A 215 54.14 83.95 -69.42
CA ARG A 215 54.14 85.41 -69.58
C ARG A 215 55.55 86.01 -69.61
N ALA A 216 56.50 85.43 -68.86
CA ALA A 216 57.91 85.83 -68.84
C ALA A 216 58.72 85.35 -70.07
N GLY A 217 58.11 84.61 -71.01
CA GLY A 217 58.72 84.23 -72.28
C GLY A 217 59.97 83.34 -72.13
N GLN A 218 61.08 83.74 -72.74
CA GLN A 218 62.33 82.96 -72.74
C GLN A 218 62.94 82.81 -71.33
N HIS A 219 62.79 83.81 -70.46
CA HIS A 219 63.36 83.78 -69.10
C HIS A 219 62.56 82.90 -68.13
N GLY A 220 61.30 82.55 -68.46
CA GLY A 220 60.40 81.74 -67.63
C GLY A 220 60.43 80.23 -67.92
N LYS A 221 61.15 79.76 -68.95
CA LYS A 221 61.12 78.34 -69.38
C LYS A 221 61.45 77.35 -68.28
N GLY A 222 62.46 77.63 -67.44
CA GLY A 222 62.81 76.75 -66.31
C GLY A 222 61.72 76.71 -65.23
N PHE A 223 61.11 77.86 -64.94
CA PHE A 223 59.99 77.95 -64.00
C PHE A 223 58.72 77.25 -64.52
N ALA A 224 58.46 77.29 -65.83
CA ALA A 224 57.33 76.59 -66.44
C ALA A 224 57.41 75.07 -66.27
N VAL A 225 58.61 74.49 -66.39
CA VAL A 225 58.82 73.04 -66.19
C VAL A 225 58.58 72.66 -64.72
N VAL A 226 59.11 73.44 -63.78
CA VAL A 226 58.88 73.20 -62.34
C VAL A 226 57.40 73.34 -62.00
N ALA A 227 56.72 74.34 -62.55
CA ALA A 227 55.28 74.54 -62.33
C ALA A 227 54.44 73.36 -62.85
N GLU A 228 54.75 72.80 -64.02
CA GLU A 228 54.04 71.62 -64.54
C GLU A 228 54.33 70.37 -63.69
N GLU A 229 55.56 70.20 -63.19
CA GLU A 229 55.90 69.07 -62.30
C GLU A 229 55.17 69.16 -60.95
N VAL A 230 55.10 70.36 -60.36
CA VAL A 230 54.32 70.61 -59.13
C VAL A 230 52.84 70.35 -59.39
N ARG A 231 52.31 70.74 -60.55
CA ARG A 231 50.91 70.48 -60.94
C ARG A 231 50.64 68.98 -61.03
N ASN A 232 51.55 68.22 -61.63
CA ASN A 232 51.43 66.78 -61.77
C ASN A 232 51.52 66.07 -60.40
N LEU A 233 52.40 66.53 -59.51
CA LEU A 233 52.50 66.04 -58.13
C LEU A 233 51.22 66.34 -57.32
N ALA A 234 50.63 67.52 -57.49
CA ALA A 234 49.37 67.89 -56.86
C ALA A 234 48.21 67.00 -57.34
N ALA A 235 48.11 66.73 -58.65
CA ALA A 235 47.12 65.81 -59.20
C ALA A 235 47.28 64.37 -58.68
N ARG A 236 48.53 63.89 -58.57
CA ARG A 236 48.83 62.59 -57.94
C ARG A 236 48.45 62.55 -56.46
N SER A 237 48.67 63.63 -55.72
CA SER A 237 48.31 63.74 -54.31
C SER A 237 46.78 63.72 -54.11
N ALA A 238 46.03 64.46 -54.93
CA ALA A 238 44.57 64.43 -54.92
C ALA A 238 44.02 63.03 -55.25
N LYS A 239 44.61 62.34 -56.23
CA LYS A 239 44.23 60.96 -56.56
C LYS A 239 44.46 60.01 -55.37
N ALA A 240 45.63 60.09 -54.72
CA ALA A 240 45.95 59.27 -53.56
C ALA A 240 45.05 59.59 -52.36
N ALA A 241 44.71 60.86 -52.14
CA ALA A 241 43.77 61.28 -51.11
C ALA A 241 42.40 60.64 -51.37
N LYS A 242 41.88 60.71 -52.60
CA LYS A 242 40.60 60.08 -52.98
C LYS A 242 40.58 58.56 -52.79
N GLU A 243 41.63 57.86 -53.23
CA GLU A 243 41.77 56.41 -53.01
C GLU A 243 41.81 56.07 -51.50
N THR A 244 42.45 56.92 -50.68
CA THR A 244 42.49 56.75 -49.23
C THR A 244 41.13 56.99 -48.58
N THR A 245 40.38 58.00 -49.02
CA THR A 245 39.00 58.24 -48.57
C THR A 245 38.12 57.02 -48.82
N GLU A 246 38.19 56.43 -50.02
CA GLU A 246 37.41 55.23 -50.35
C GLU A 246 37.79 54.03 -49.48
N MET A 247 39.07 53.86 -49.13
CA MET A 247 39.52 52.82 -48.19
C MET A 247 39.01 53.06 -46.76
N ILE A 248 38.95 54.32 -46.31
CA ILE A 248 38.44 54.69 -44.99
C ILE A 248 36.93 54.46 -44.92
N GLU A 249 36.17 54.91 -45.92
CA GLU A 249 34.72 54.69 -46.01
C GLU A 249 34.39 53.18 -45.98
N ASN A 250 35.14 52.36 -46.73
CA ASN A 250 35.01 50.92 -46.68
C ASN A 250 35.37 50.32 -45.30
N SER A 251 36.34 50.90 -44.59
CA SER A 251 36.73 50.44 -43.25
C SER A 251 35.65 50.77 -42.22
N ILE A 252 35.07 51.98 -42.27
CA ILE A 252 33.93 52.40 -41.45
C ILE A 252 32.76 51.43 -41.66
N ALA A 253 32.39 51.16 -42.92
CA ALA A 253 31.30 50.23 -43.24
C ALA A 253 31.54 48.80 -42.68
N LYS A 254 32.80 48.33 -42.65
CA LYS A 254 33.14 47.03 -42.04
C LYS A 254 33.05 47.05 -40.53
N VAL A 255 33.48 48.14 -39.89
CA VAL A 255 33.38 48.34 -38.44
C VAL A 255 31.92 48.40 -38.00
N ASP A 256 31.07 49.12 -38.73
CA ASP A 256 29.62 49.18 -38.45
C ASP A 256 28.96 47.80 -38.50
N ASN A 257 29.29 46.99 -39.51
CA ASN A 257 28.84 45.61 -39.60
C ASN A 257 29.35 44.74 -38.44
N GLY A 258 30.61 44.94 -38.04
CA GLY A 258 31.20 44.28 -36.87
C GLY A 258 30.48 44.66 -35.58
N GLN A 259 30.15 45.95 -35.40
CA GLN A 259 29.40 46.46 -34.25
C GLN A 259 27.98 45.88 -34.20
N ALA A 260 27.29 45.80 -35.33
CA ALA A 260 25.98 45.17 -35.42
C ALA A 260 26.03 43.68 -35.02
N SER A 261 27.03 42.94 -35.50
CA SER A 261 27.24 41.53 -35.17
C SER A 261 27.57 41.34 -33.68
N ALA A 262 28.44 42.18 -33.13
CA ALA A 262 28.81 42.18 -31.71
C ALA A 262 27.59 42.43 -30.81
N LYS A 263 26.76 43.40 -31.17
CA LYS A 263 25.54 43.74 -30.43
C LYS A 263 24.55 42.57 -30.46
N GLN A 264 24.35 41.94 -31.61
CA GLN A 264 23.49 40.77 -31.73
C GLN A 264 24.02 39.60 -30.86
N ALA A 265 25.34 39.37 -30.85
CA ALA A 265 25.95 38.35 -30.00
C ALA A 265 25.74 38.64 -28.50
N ALA A 266 25.90 39.90 -28.06
CA ALA A 266 25.63 40.32 -26.70
C ALA A 266 24.17 40.08 -26.29
N GLU A 267 23.21 40.43 -27.16
CA GLU A 267 21.78 40.16 -26.92
C GLU A 267 21.50 38.66 -26.77
N LYS A 268 22.13 37.80 -27.60
CA LYS A 268 21.99 36.34 -27.49
C LYS A 268 22.60 35.79 -26.20
N LEU A 269 23.75 36.30 -25.77
CA LEU A 269 24.37 35.93 -24.50
C LEU A 269 23.47 36.30 -23.31
N LYS A 270 22.83 37.47 -23.35
CA LYS A 270 21.86 37.87 -22.33
C LYS A 270 20.68 36.89 -22.24
N THR A 271 20.10 36.50 -23.39
CA THR A 271 19.03 35.49 -23.41
C THR A 271 19.51 34.12 -22.89
N ILE A 272 20.77 33.74 -23.15
CA ILE A 272 21.35 32.52 -22.57
C ILE A 272 21.39 32.62 -21.05
N VAL A 273 21.85 33.74 -20.48
CA VAL A 273 21.86 33.95 -19.02
C VAL A 273 20.46 33.81 -18.42
N GLU A 274 19.45 34.44 -19.04
CA GLU A 274 18.05 34.34 -18.62
C GLU A 274 17.55 32.89 -18.62
N ASN A 275 17.75 32.15 -19.73
CA ASN A 275 17.34 30.75 -19.85
C ASN A 275 18.09 29.83 -18.87
N VAL A 276 19.38 30.06 -18.65
CA VAL A 276 20.21 29.30 -17.69
C VAL A 276 19.71 29.52 -16.27
N SER A 277 19.24 30.73 -15.93
CA SER A 277 18.61 31.00 -14.64
C SER A 277 17.33 30.19 -14.45
N GLU A 278 16.46 30.14 -15.47
CA GLU A 278 15.23 29.34 -15.41
C GLU A 278 15.53 27.84 -15.26
N VAL A 279 16.57 27.34 -15.95
CA VAL A 279 17.04 25.96 -15.78
C VAL A 279 17.55 25.72 -14.35
N ALA A 280 18.23 26.68 -13.73
CA ALA A 280 18.70 26.55 -12.34
C ALA A 280 17.51 26.35 -11.38
N ASP A 281 16.48 27.19 -11.52
CA ASP A 281 15.27 27.14 -10.67
C ASP A 281 14.52 25.80 -10.83
N LEU A 282 14.43 25.29 -12.06
CA LEU A 282 13.83 23.99 -12.34
C LEU A 282 14.63 22.84 -11.71
N VAL A 283 15.96 22.89 -11.83
CA VAL A 283 16.84 21.85 -11.27
C VAL A 283 16.81 21.88 -9.74
N GLU A 284 16.77 23.06 -9.11
CA GLU A 284 16.59 23.19 -7.67
C GLU A 284 15.25 22.59 -7.21
N SER A 285 14.18 22.85 -7.97
CA SER A 285 12.86 22.27 -7.72
C SER A 285 12.86 20.73 -7.81
N ILE A 286 13.58 20.16 -8.79
CA ILE A 286 13.77 18.70 -8.93
C ILE A 286 14.54 18.14 -7.73
N ALA A 287 15.61 18.81 -7.28
CA ALA A 287 16.40 18.37 -6.14
C ALA A 287 15.55 18.36 -4.86
N LYS A 288 14.75 19.40 -4.64
CA LYS A 288 13.81 19.49 -3.51
C LYS A 288 12.74 18.40 -3.57
N ALA A 289 12.08 18.23 -4.71
CA ALA A 289 11.06 17.21 -4.91
C ALA A 289 11.62 15.79 -4.71
N SER A 290 12.84 15.53 -5.20
CA SER A 290 13.52 14.24 -5.01
C SER A 290 13.84 13.98 -3.53
N LYS A 291 14.19 15.02 -2.76
CA LYS A 291 14.40 14.90 -1.31
C LYS A 291 13.10 14.60 -0.56
N GLU A 292 12.01 15.24 -0.94
CA GLU A 292 10.67 14.96 -0.38
C GLU A 292 10.20 13.54 -0.73
N GLN A 293 10.40 13.09 -1.98
CA GLN A 293 10.15 11.72 -2.39
C GLN A 293 10.95 10.71 -1.56
N SER A 294 12.23 10.98 -1.29
CA SER A 294 13.05 10.09 -0.45
C SER A 294 12.48 9.92 0.96
N LEU A 295 11.93 10.98 1.55
CA LEU A 295 11.27 10.92 2.86
C LEU A 295 9.95 10.13 2.79
N ALA A 296 9.16 10.32 1.74
CA ALA A 296 7.92 9.57 1.54
C ALA A 296 8.19 8.08 1.31
N ILE A 297 9.24 7.73 0.58
CA ILE A 297 9.66 6.34 0.35
C ILE A 297 10.04 5.66 1.67
N GLU A 298 10.73 6.36 2.57
CA GLU A 298 11.05 5.83 3.90
C GLU A 298 9.77 5.51 4.71
N GLN A 299 8.76 6.39 4.65
CA GLN A 299 7.47 6.13 5.29
C GLN A 299 6.74 4.93 4.68
N ILE A 300 6.75 4.81 3.35
CA ILE A 300 6.18 3.65 2.65
C ILE A 300 6.90 2.37 3.06
N ASN A 301 8.23 2.39 3.14
CA ASN A 301 9.04 1.25 3.57
C ASN A 301 8.65 0.79 4.98
N GLN A 302 8.47 1.72 5.93
CA GLN A 302 7.97 1.41 7.26
C GLN A 302 6.57 0.79 7.24
N GLY A 303 5.68 1.29 6.39
CA GLY A 303 4.34 0.72 6.20
C GLY A 303 4.39 -0.72 5.68
N VAL A 304 5.27 -1.01 4.72
CA VAL A 304 5.47 -2.37 4.18
C VAL A 304 6.04 -3.31 5.25
N LEU A 305 6.95 -2.85 6.10
CA LEU A 305 7.44 -3.63 7.24
C LEU A 305 6.32 -3.98 8.23
N GLN A 306 5.39 -3.08 8.49
CA GLN A 306 4.22 -3.36 9.33
C GLN A 306 3.29 -4.39 8.69
N VAL A 307 3.04 -4.28 7.37
CA VAL A 307 2.27 -5.29 6.64
C VAL A 307 2.96 -6.66 6.72
N SER A 308 4.29 -6.71 6.57
CA SER A 308 5.07 -7.95 6.73
C SER A 308 4.85 -8.61 8.09
N GLN A 309 4.83 -7.82 9.18
CA GLN A 309 4.54 -8.33 10.53
C GLN A 309 3.13 -8.91 10.64
N VAL A 310 2.13 -8.26 10.05
CA VAL A 310 0.74 -8.76 10.03
C VAL A 310 0.65 -10.06 9.23
N VAL A 311 1.35 -10.16 8.10
CA VAL A 311 1.41 -11.39 7.28
C VAL A 311 1.98 -12.56 8.08
N GLN A 312 3.09 -12.34 8.82
CA GLN A 312 3.66 -13.36 9.70
C GLN A 312 2.70 -13.75 10.82
N ALA A 313 2.03 -12.78 11.44
CA ALA A 313 1.03 -13.03 12.48
C ALA A 313 -0.17 -13.83 11.95
N ASN A 314 -0.63 -13.55 10.73
CA ASN A 314 -1.70 -14.29 10.07
C ASN A 314 -1.30 -15.75 9.81
N SER A 315 -0.06 -15.98 9.35
CA SER A 315 0.47 -17.33 9.15
C SER A 315 0.52 -18.12 10.47
N ALA A 316 1.06 -17.53 11.53
CA ALA A 316 1.11 -18.15 12.85
C ALA A 316 -0.30 -18.41 13.43
N THR A 317 -1.21 -17.44 13.30
CA THR A 317 -2.59 -17.56 13.78
C THR A 317 -3.36 -18.63 13.02
N SER A 318 -3.13 -18.75 11.70
CA SER A 318 -3.70 -19.80 10.88
C SER A 318 -3.24 -21.19 11.34
N GLU A 319 -1.94 -21.37 11.57
CA GLU A 319 -1.39 -22.65 12.04
C GLU A 319 -1.97 -23.04 13.41
N GLN A 320 -2.03 -22.08 14.33
CA GLN A 320 -2.66 -22.28 15.65
C GLN A 320 -4.15 -22.62 15.55
N SER A 321 -4.87 -21.95 14.65
CA SER A 321 -6.32 -22.17 14.45
C SER A 321 -6.60 -23.54 13.82
N ALA A 322 -5.76 -23.99 12.88
CA ALA A 322 -5.83 -25.34 12.32
C ALA A 322 -5.61 -26.40 13.41
N SER A 323 -4.57 -26.25 14.23
CA SER A 323 -4.30 -27.17 15.35
C SER A 323 -5.43 -27.20 16.38
N ALA A 324 -5.97 -26.04 16.76
CA ALA A 324 -7.12 -25.96 17.67
C ALA A 324 -8.38 -26.61 17.08
N SER A 325 -8.58 -26.49 15.77
CA SER A 325 -9.69 -27.12 15.07
C SER A 325 -9.58 -28.65 15.04
N GLU A 326 -8.37 -29.19 14.82
CA GLU A 326 -8.14 -30.63 14.90
C GLU A 326 -8.45 -31.17 16.31
N GLU A 327 -8.07 -30.44 17.36
CA GLU A 327 -8.39 -30.81 18.73
C GLU A 327 -9.91 -30.78 18.98
N LEU A 328 -10.61 -29.72 18.58
CA LEU A 328 -12.07 -29.62 18.72
C LEU A 328 -12.80 -30.75 17.98
N SER A 329 -12.35 -31.08 16.77
CA SER A 329 -12.89 -32.20 15.98
C SER A 329 -12.72 -33.52 16.74
N ARG A 330 -11.54 -33.76 17.32
CA ARG A 330 -11.25 -34.96 18.13
C ARG A 330 -12.13 -35.02 19.38
N GLN A 331 -12.30 -33.91 20.09
CA GLN A 331 -13.15 -33.84 21.28
C GLN A 331 -14.62 -34.09 20.94
N ALA A 332 -15.11 -33.56 19.81
CA ALA A 332 -16.44 -33.83 19.31
C ALA A 332 -16.64 -35.31 18.94
N GLU A 333 -15.65 -35.94 18.30
CA GLU A 333 -15.68 -37.37 17.99
C GLU A 333 -15.69 -38.22 19.25
N LEU A 334 -14.89 -37.87 20.27
CA LEU A 334 -14.91 -38.54 21.58
C LEU A 334 -16.29 -38.44 22.24
N LEU A 335 -16.90 -37.25 22.28
CA LEU A 335 -18.26 -37.06 22.80
C LEU A 335 -19.30 -37.88 22.03
N SER A 336 -19.23 -37.89 20.70
CA SER A 336 -20.10 -38.70 19.85
C SER A 336 -19.96 -40.20 20.14
N ASN A 337 -18.73 -40.68 20.34
CA ASN A 337 -18.46 -42.06 20.71
C ASN A 337 -18.99 -42.41 22.11
N GLU A 338 -18.92 -41.49 23.08
CA GLU A 338 -19.52 -41.69 24.40
C GLU A 338 -21.05 -41.75 24.33
N VAL A 339 -21.69 -40.88 23.53
CA VAL A 339 -23.16 -40.94 23.34
C VAL A 339 -23.58 -42.22 22.60
N ARG A 340 -22.79 -42.72 21.65
CA ARG A 340 -23.07 -43.98 20.93
C ARG A 340 -23.10 -45.22 21.83
N LYS A 341 -22.51 -45.17 23.03
CA LYS A 341 -22.67 -46.24 24.04
C LYS A 341 -24.11 -46.33 24.57
N PHE A 342 -24.87 -45.23 24.47
CA PHE A 342 -26.28 -45.20 24.77
C PHE A 342 -27.10 -45.48 23.50
N LYS A 343 -28.02 -46.42 23.60
CA LYS A 343 -29.02 -46.69 22.57
C LYS A 343 -30.24 -45.82 22.84
N ILE A 344 -30.28 -44.68 22.18
CA ILE A 344 -31.37 -43.68 22.24
C ILE A 344 -32.47 -43.98 21.23
#